data_AF-A0A2V7WI19-F1
#
_entry.id   AF-A0A2V7WI19-F1
#
_cell.length_a   1.000
_cell.length_b   1.000
_cell.length_c   1.000
_cell.angle_alpha   90.00
_cell.angle_beta   90.00
_cell.angle_gamma   90.00
#
_symmetry.space_group_name_H-M   'P 1'
#
loop_
_entity.id
_entity.type
_entity.pdbx_description
1 polymer ?
#
loop_
_entity_poly.entity_id
_entity_poly.type
_entity_poly.pdbx_seq_one_letter_code
_entity_poly.pdbx_strand_id
1 'polypeptide(L)'
;MRAFPAWIIVLAAVTAQGQGPDADWRTITTQHFRVHYPAEYEAWARRAASRIEPVRDAVVREVGYEPEQITDILVMNPLADANGLTLPLLDHPRIVLFAEPPPPESQVGEFSDWIDLLTVHETTHLVHLLRPSRNPMQRLLSRVLPLNPITLTAPRWVLEGYATVLEGRITGSGRPGSSIRAAILRQWAISGQLPSYSQLDSDQRFMGMSMAYLVGSAYLEWLEQRSGMDALRHLWARLTARQRRGFDQAFEGVFGESAERLYGRFASELTARAIELTKRETLREGELWQETKRESGDPAVSPDGSKLAMVLRAAHGETKLVVFSTGPNPEEEKLAKRIEEMLKRDPQDVAPVRAKPLSRKPLQTLQPIDGGDIEQPRWTRDGHSILYTHKQPDGEGFLHHDLFLWTPESGVNRRVTHLADTHDADPLLDGQHAIAVRSRYGFSELVTVDLNSGEVAERGERSIERIVGHPRVSAEGRIAWEEHDRSGWHVVVDGKPMPVSGAFSPEWGSHGELFATVASEGFIDIARIDSGLQPI
;
A
#
# COMPACT_ATOMS: atom_id res chain seq x y z
N MET A 1 -28.52 -12.04 -1.01
CA MET A 1 -28.37 -11.81 0.44
C MET A 1 -27.77 -10.42 0.61
N ARG A 2 -28.46 -9.53 1.34
CA ARG A 2 -28.04 -8.14 1.51
C ARG A 2 -26.79 -8.14 2.40
N ALA A 3 -25.66 -7.71 1.84
CA ALA A 3 -24.44 -7.51 2.60
C ALA A 3 -24.72 -6.51 3.73
N PHE A 4 -24.39 -6.89 4.96
CA PHE A 4 -24.35 -5.95 6.07
C PHE A 4 -23.32 -4.85 5.74
N PRO A 5 -23.56 -3.59 6.12
CA PRO A 5 -22.60 -2.51 5.88
C PRO A 5 -21.28 -2.85 6.59
N ALA A 6 -20.18 -2.78 5.83
CA ALA A 6 -18.81 -3.11 6.24
C ALA A 6 -18.34 -2.42 7.54
N TRP A 7 -19.00 -1.32 7.93
CA TRP A 7 -18.75 -0.58 9.17
C TRP A 7 -18.91 -1.40 10.46
N ILE A 8 -19.83 -2.37 10.51
CA ILE A 8 -20.04 -3.19 11.71
C ILE A 8 -18.87 -4.16 11.94
N ILE A 9 -18.20 -4.59 10.87
CA ILE A 9 -17.06 -5.51 10.95
C ILE A 9 -15.78 -4.76 11.36
N VAL A 10 -15.63 -3.49 10.96
CA VAL A 10 -14.50 -2.63 11.39
C VAL A 10 -14.57 -2.33 12.90
N LEU A 11 -15.75 -2.10 13.47
CA LEU A 11 -15.91 -1.84 14.91
C LEU A 11 -15.62 -3.06 15.80
N ALA A 12 -15.87 -4.28 15.32
CA ALA A 12 -15.59 -5.50 16.08
C ALA A 12 -14.10 -5.88 16.07
N ALA A 13 -13.37 -5.54 15.00
CA ALA A 13 -11.92 -5.78 14.93
C ALA A 13 -11.11 -4.71 15.70
N VAL A 14 -11.54 -3.44 15.65
CA VAL A 14 -10.85 -2.32 16.33
C VAL A 14 -11.00 -2.40 17.87
N THR A 15 -11.99 -3.13 18.39
CA THR A 15 -12.12 -3.34 19.85
C THR A 15 -11.26 -4.49 20.39
N ALA A 16 -10.81 -5.40 19.52
CA ALA A 16 -9.92 -6.51 19.91
C ALA A 16 -8.43 -6.17 19.78
N GLN A 17 -8.08 -5.09 19.09
CA GLN A 17 -6.69 -4.62 18.87
C GLN A 17 -6.54 -3.12 19.16
N GLY A 18 -7.37 -2.52 20.01
CA GLY A 18 -7.24 -1.11 20.39
C GLY A 18 -6.30 -0.95 21.60
N GLN A 19 -5.48 0.10 21.62
CA GLN A 19 -4.59 0.36 22.76
C GLN A 19 -5.42 0.46 24.04
N GLY A 20 -5.06 -0.33 25.04
CA GLY A 20 -5.78 -0.38 26.31
C GLY A 20 -5.88 1.00 26.99
N PRO A 21 -6.90 1.23 27.83
CA PRO A 21 -7.02 2.47 28.61
C PRO A 21 -5.90 2.64 29.64
N ASP A 22 -5.13 1.59 29.92
CA ASP A 22 -4.11 1.55 30.97
C ASP A 22 -2.74 2.14 30.56
N ALA A 23 -2.55 2.49 29.28
CA ALA A 23 -1.34 3.18 28.81
C ALA A 23 -1.18 4.60 29.41
N ASP A 24 0.03 5.17 29.39
CA ASP A 24 0.28 6.57 29.80
C ASP A 24 -0.23 7.56 28.73
N TRP A 25 -1.56 7.70 28.67
CA TRP A 25 -2.24 8.55 27.70
C TRP A 25 -2.02 10.04 27.98
N ARG A 26 -1.57 10.76 26.94
CA ARG A 26 -1.40 12.21 26.93
C ARG A 26 -2.31 12.84 25.89
N THR A 27 -2.59 14.12 26.06
CA THR A 27 -3.44 14.88 25.13
C THR A 27 -2.80 16.21 24.77
N ILE A 28 -2.71 16.51 23.47
CA ILE A 28 -2.43 17.85 22.95
C ILE A 28 -3.75 18.45 22.48
N THR A 29 -4.11 19.64 22.97
CA THR A 29 -5.31 20.36 22.55
C THR A 29 -4.94 21.49 21.61
N THR A 30 -5.62 21.55 20.47
CA THR A 30 -5.55 22.65 19.50
C THR A 30 -6.91 23.36 19.43
N GLN A 31 -7.12 24.26 18.47
CA GLN A 31 -8.38 25.00 18.34
C GLN A 31 -9.57 24.08 18.03
N HIS A 32 -9.38 23.11 17.15
CA HIS A 32 -10.44 22.23 16.65
C HIS A 32 -10.20 20.74 16.97
N PHE A 33 -9.08 20.38 17.61
CA PHE A 33 -8.73 18.98 17.84
C PHE A 33 -8.23 18.70 19.26
N ARG A 34 -8.41 17.46 19.69
CA ARG A 34 -7.73 16.85 20.85
C ARG A 34 -6.97 15.62 20.35
N VAL A 35 -5.65 15.67 20.38
CA VAL A 35 -4.78 14.57 19.93
C VAL A 35 -4.37 13.74 21.13
N HIS A 36 -4.91 12.52 21.21
CA HIS A 36 -4.68 11.54 22.26
C HIS A 36 -3.65 10.50 21.80
N TYR A 37 -2.64 10.25 22.63
CA TYR A 37 -1.55 9.32 22.30
C TYR A 37 -0.92 8.74 23.57
N PRO A 38 -0.44 7.48 23.56
CA PRO A 38 0.46 6.98 24.59
C PRO A 38 1.80 7.73 24.57
N ALA A 39 2.44 7.92 25.73
CA ALA A 39 3.66 8.72 25.89
C ALA A 39 4.78 8.41 24.88
N GLU A 40 4.91 7.16 24.45
CA GLU A 40 5.91 6.69 23.48
C GLU A 40 5.73 7.30 22.09
N TYR A 41 4.51 7.67 21.71
CA TYR A 41 4.16 8.30 20.43
C TYR A 41 4.29 9.83 20.46
N GLU A 42 4.85 10.43 21.52
CA GLU A 42 4.85 11.89 21.71
C GLU A 42 5.47 12.66 20.54
N ALA A 43 6.58 12.19 19.96
CA ALA A 43 7.23 12.85 18.83
C ALA A 43 6.30 12.91 17.61
N TRP A 44 5.69 11.77 17.25
CA TRP A 44 4.76 11.67 16.13
C TRP A 44 3.51 12.51 16.36
N ALA A 45 2.90 12.41 17.56
CA ALA A 45 1.69 13.14 17.92
C ALA A 45 1.90 14.67 17.93
N ARG A 46 3.06 15.15 18.42
CA ARG A 46 3.43 16.57 18.34
C ARG A 46 3.58 17.04 16.91
N ARG A 47 4.20 16.21 16.04
CA ARG A 47 4.35 16.53 14.61
C ARG A 47 2.99 16.62 13.91
N ALA A 48 2.07 15.69 14.18
CA ALA A 48 0.70 15.75 13.66
C ALA A 48 -0.08 16.98 14.18
N ALA A 49 -0.06 17.22 15.50
CA ALA A 49 -0.74 18.35 16.13
C ALA A 49 -0.23 19.71 15.63
N SER A 50 1.05 19.80 15.25
CA SER A 50 1.63 21.04 14.70
C SER A 50 1.09 21.40 13.31
N ARG A 51 0.47 20.46 12.58
CA ARG A 51 0.01 20.63 11.20
C ARG A 51 -1.49 20.47 10.99
N ILE A 52 -2.19 19.82 11.92
CA ILE A 52 -3.62 19.51 11.78
C ILE A 52 -4.50 20.74 11.53
N GLU A 53 -4.20 21.89 12.15
CA GLU A 53 -4.98 23.13 11.96
C GLU A 53 -4.82 23.72 10.55
N PRO A 54 -3.59 23.98 10.04
CA PRO A 54 -3.41 24.36 8.63
C PRO A 54 -4.00 23.35 7.63
N VAL A 55 -3.91 22.04 7.91
CA VAL A 55 -4.50 20.99 7.07
C VAL A 55 -6.02 21.12 7.05
N ARG A 56 -6.66 21.28 8.22
CA ARG A 56 -8.10 21.53 8.33
C ARG A 56 -8.50 22.74 7.50
N ASP A 57 -7.79 23.87 7.62
CA ASP A 57 -8.12 25.09 6.88
C ASP A 57 -8.02 24.88 5.35
N ALA A 58 -7.02 24.14 4.89
CA ALA A 58 -6.90 23.77 3.48
C ALA A 58 -8.09 22.89 3.01
N VAL A 59 -8.42 21.85 3.78
CA VAL A 59 -9.54 20.95 3.48
C VAL A 59 -10.88 21.69 3.50
N VAL A 60 -11.14 22.53 4.51
CA VAL A 60 -12.38 23.33 4.63
C VAL A 60 -12.57 24.23 3.41
N ARG A 61 -11.48 24.87 2.94
CA ARG A 61 -11.53 25.67 1.71
C ARG A 61 -11.89 24.83 0.50
N GLU A 62 -11.30 23.66 0.31
CA GLU A 62 -11.61 22.77 -0.81
C GLU A 62 -13.06 22.25 -0.76
N VAL A 63 -13.47 21.67 0.37
CA VAL A 63 -14.80 21.07 0.57
C VAL A 63 -15.92 22.10 0.58
N GLY A 64 -15.63 23.32 1.04
CA GLY A 64 -16.61 24.39 1.21
C GLY A 64 -17.60 24.12 2.35
N TYR A 65 -17.14 23.47 3.41
CA TYR A 65 -17.89 23.27 4.64
C TYR A 65 -16.93 23.29 5.84
N GLU A 66 -17.36 23.94 6.92
CA GLU A 66 -16.59 24.06 8.15
C GLU A 66 -17.30 23.35 9.31
N PRO A 67 -16.75 22.24 9.84
CA PRO A 67 -17.28 21.58 11.02
C PRO A 67 -17.05 22.43 12.28
N GLU A 68 -18.08 22.53 13.14
CA GLU A 68 -18.03 23.28 14.41
C GLU A 68 -17.54 22.42 15.57
N GLN A 69 -17.61 21.09 15.44
CA GLN A 69 -17.27 20.13 16.48
C GLN A 69 -15.77 20.02 16.70
N ILE A 70 -15.37 19.88 17.96
CA ILE A 70 -14.01 19.45 18.32
C ILE A 70 -13.88 17.96 17.95
N THR A 71 -12.81 17.62 17.23
CA THR A 71 -12.53 16.25 16.80
C THR A 71 -11.46 15.61 17.67
N ASP A 72 -11.70 14.36 18.09
CA ASP A 72 -10.72 13.55 18.80
C ASP A 72 -9.84 12.80 17.80
N ILE A 73 -8.53 12.92 17.92
CA ILE A 73 -7.55 12.17 17.14
C ILE A 73 -6.87 11.17 18.06
N LEU A 74 -6.85 9.90 17.69
CA LEU A 74 -6.10 8.86 18.40
C LEU A 74 -4.89 8.44 17.56
N VAL A 75 -3.70 8.46 18.16
CA VAL A 75 -2.46 7.95 17.55
C VAL A 75 -2.13 6.60 18.16
N MET A 76 -1.95 5.59 17.32
CA MET A 76 -1.63 4.22 17.72
C MET A 76 -0.97 3.46 16.56
N ASN A 77 -0.64 2.19 16.71
CA ASN A 77 -0.23 1.34 15.58
C ASN A 77 -0.55 -0.15 15.84
N PRO A 78 -1.84 -0.53 15.86
CA PRO A 78 -2.22 -1.88 16.26
C PRO A 78 -1.96 -2.96 15.20
N LEU A 79 -1.74 -2.57 13.95
CA LEU A 79 -1.59 -3.49 12.82
C LEU A 79 -0.15 -3.61 12.31
N ALA A 80 0.78 -2.77 12.82
CA ALA A 80 2.09 -2.56 12.20
C ALA A 80 1.98 -2.35 10.68
N ASP A 81 1.01 -1.53 10.26
CA ASP A 81 0.71 -1.21 8.87
C ASP A 81 0.25 0.24 8.74
N ALA A 82 0.65 0.87 7.64
CA ALA A 82 0.22 2.21 7.29
C ALA A 82 -1.29 2.26 7.04
N ASN A 83 -2.05 2.93 7.92
CA ASN A 83 -3.50 3.02 7.82
C ASN A 83 -4.09 4.21 8.61
N GLY A 84 -5.36 4.47 8.38
CA GLY A 84 -6.14 5.48 9.08
C GLY A 84 -7.63 5.14 9.09
N LEU A 85 -8.38 5.81 9.95
CA LEU A 85 -9.83 5.68 9.99
C LEU A 85 -10.48 6.96 10.50
N THR A 86 -11.44 7.47 9.72
CA THR A 86 -12.34 8.53 10.18
C THR A 86 -13.70 7.97 10.57
N LEU A 87 -14.13 8.33 11.78
CA LEU A 87 -15.47 8.06 12.31
C LEU A 87 -16.24 9.39 12.38
N PRO A 88 -17.03 9.73 11.34
CA PRO A 88 -17.72 11.03 11.23
C PRO A 88 -19.00 11.07 12.09
N LEU A 89 -18.87 10.74 13.37
CA LEU A 89 -19.97 10.80 14.34
C LEU A 89 -20.35 12.28 14.55
N LEU A 90 -21.61 12.65 14.27
CA LEU A 90 -22.02 14.07 14.19
C LEU A 90 -21.75 14.90 15.46
N ASP A 91 -21.75 14.28 16.65
CA ASP A 91 -21.54 14.98 17.92
C ASP A 91 -20.11 14.83 18.46
N HIS A 92 -19.45 13.71 18.15
CA HIS A 92 -18.12 13.35 18.68
C HIS A 92 -17.27 12.71 17.58
N PRO A 93 -16.93 13.48 16.53
CA PRO A 93 -16.16 12.94 15.42
C PRO A 93 -14.78 12.48 15.90
N ARG A 94 -14.29 11.40 15.31
CA ARG A 94 -12.99 10.83 15.63
C ARG A 94 -12.17 10.53 14.39
N ILE A 95 -10.87 10.68 14.51
CA ILE A 95 -9.88 10.17 13.56
C ILE A 95 -8.94 9.25 14.32
N VAL A 96 -8.56 8.14 13.69
CA VAL A 96 -7.51 7.24 14.17
C VAL A 96 -6.39 7.25 13.13
N LEU A 97 -5.17 7.50 13.57
CA LEU A 97 -3.98 7.56 12.73
C LEU A 97 -3.02 6.45 13.15
N PHE A 98 -2.63 5.59 12.20
CA PHE A 98 -1.59 4.61 12.45
C PHE A 98 -0.22 5.20 12.14
N ALA A 99 0.70 5.13 13.11
CA ALA A 99 1.99 5.80 13.03
C ALA A 99 2.99 5.12 12.07
N GLU A 100 2.67 3.93 11.56
CA GLU A 100 3.49 3.17 10.61
C GLU A 100 3.59 3.90 9.26
N PRO A 101 4.81 4.17 8.75
CA PRO A 101 4.99 4.68 7.40
C PRO A 101 4.81 3.56 6.34
N PRO A 102 4.29 3.86 5.15
CA PRO A 102 4.20 2.88 4.07
C PRO A 102 5.53 2.72 3.32
N PRO A 103 5.85 1.51 2.81
CA PRO A 103 6.98 1.30 1.90
C PRO A 103 6.72 1.92 0.51
N PRO A 104 7.75 2.12 -0.33
CA PRO A 104 7.60 2.76 -1.64
C PRO A 104 6.70 1.98 -2.59
N GLU A 105 6.66 0.65 -2.52
CA GLU A 105 5.82 -0.22 -3.35
C GLU A 105 4.33 -0.09 -3.02
N SER A 106 4.00 0.47 -1.85
CA SER A 106 2.64 0.67 -1.41
C SER A 106 1.89 1.63 -2.35
N GLN A 107 0.59 1.39 -2.53
CA GLN A 107 -0.28 2.34 -3.22
C GLN A 107 -0.31 3.73 -2.57
N VAL A 108 0.11 3.87 -1.32
CA VAL A 108 0.26 5.15 -0.59
C VAL A 108 1.72 5.51 -0.34
N GLY A 109 2.67 4.87 -1.05
CA GLY A 109 4.11 5.12 -0.95
C GLY A 109 4.57 6.44 -1.59
N GLU A 110 3.72 7.11 -2.35
CA GLU A 110 4.00 8.46 -2.89
C GLU A 110 3.52 9.52 -1.89
N PHE A 111 4.44 10.16 -1.17
CA PHE A 111 4.16 11.26 -0.26
C PHE A 111 5.39 12.16 -0.10
N SER A 112 5.18 13.42 0.30
CA SER A 112 6.27 14.31 0.74
C SER A 112 6.54 14.19 2.24
N ASP A 113 5.50 13.94 3.02
CA ASP A 113 5.53 13.66 4.46
C ASP A 113 4.31 12.78 4.78
N TRP A 114 4.54 11.62 5.40
CA TRP A 114 3.49 10.63 5.66
C TRP A 114 2.41 11.17 6.60
N ILE A 115 2.81 11.91 7.62
CA ILE A 115 1.90 12.46 8.64
C ILE A 115 0.97 13.48 7.98
N ASP A 116 1.51 14.36 7.13
CA ASP A 116 0.73 15.34 6.39
C ASP A 116 -0.22 14.65 5.39
N LEU A 117 0.23 13.65 4.62
CA LEU A 117 -0.60 12.91 3.67
C LEU A 117 -1.78 12.22 4.37
N LEU A 118 -1.51 11.42 5.40
CA LEU A 118 -2.51 10.69 6.16
C LEU A 118 -3.52 11.65 6.82
N THR A 119 -3.01 12.73 7.41
CA THR A 119 -3.85 13.74 8.05
C THR A 119 -4.77 14.44 7.05
N VAL A 120 -4.29 14.76 5.85
CA VAL A 120 -5.10 15.35 4.77
C VAL A 120 -6.20 14.38 4.32
N HIS A 121 -5.87 13.10 4.16
CA HIS A 121 -6.84 12.08 3.77
C HIS A 121 -7.99 11.97 4.78
N GLU A 122 -7.66 11.73 6.05
CA GLU A 122 -8.65 11.53 7.10
C GLU A 122 -9.42 12.82 7.42
N THR A 123 -8.76 13.98 7.40
CA THR A 123 -9.45 15.27 7.60
C THR A 123 -10.40 15.57 6.44
N THR A 124 -10.09 15.12 5.22
CA THR A 124 -11.04 15.22 4.10
C THR A 124 -12.30 14.41 4.36
N HIS A 125 -12.15 13.16 4.82
CA HIS A 125 -13.27 12.33 5.24
C HIS A 125 -14.08 12.97 6.37
N LEU A 126 -13.42 13.57 7.35
CA LEU A 126 -14.09 14.27 8.44
C LEU A 126 -14.95 15.41 7.91
N VAL A 127 -14.35 16.32 7.15
CA VAL A 127 -15.00 17.57 6.73
C VAL A 127 -16.16 17.27 5.77
N HIS A 128 -15.96 16.46 4.73
CA HIS A 128 -17.04 16.23 3.77
C HIS A 128 -18.18 15.36 4.33
N LEU A 129 -17.89 14.40 5.24
CA LEU A 129 -18.91 13.53 5.84
C LEU A 129 -19.65 14.19 7.01
N LEU A 130 -19.12 15.26 7.62
CA LEU A 130 -19.85 16.03 8.63
C LEU A 130 -20.81 17.07 8.04
N ARG A 131 -20.72 17.38 6.74
CA ARG A 131 -21.54 18.41 6.07
C ARG A 131 -23.06 18.17 6.19
N PRO A 132 -23.80 18.90 7.04
CA PRO A 132 -25.18 18.55 7.34
C PRO A 132 -26.10 18.76 6.14
N SER A 133 -27.21 18.02 6.12
CA SER A 133 -28.29 18.31 5.18
C SER A 133 -28.84 19.72 5.43
N ARG A 134 -29.18 20.44 4.35
CA ARG A 134 -29.97 21.69 4.44
C ARG A 134 -31.47 21.41 4.45
N ASN A 135 -31.90 20.17 4.25
CA ASN A 135 -33.29 19.75 4.39
C ASN A 135 -33.68 19.61 5.89
N PRO A 136 -34.71 20.32 6.37
CA PRO A 136 -35.10 20.28 7.79
C PRO A 136 -35.51 18.90 8.31
N MET A 137 -36.16 18.08 7.48
CA MET A 137 -36.61 16.74 7.86
C MET A 137 -35.41 15.78 8.00
N GLN A 138 -34.47 15.84 7.06
CA GLN A 138 -33.24 15.04 7.15
C GLN A 138 -32.38 15.46 8.34
N ARG A 139 -32.31 16.76 8.66
CA ARG A 139 -31.64 17.25 9.88
C ARG A 139 -32.31 16.77 11.17
N LEU A 140 -33.63 16.65 11.19
CA LEU A 140 -34.32 16.11 12.35
C LEU A 140 -34.02 14.63 12.51
N LEU A 141 -34.02 13.87 11.40
CA LEU A 141 -33.67 12.46 11.40
C LEU A 141 -32.21 12.22 11.84
N SER A 142 -31.28 13.09 11.43
CA SER A 142 -29.87 12.96 11.78
C SER A 142 -29.59 13.18 13.28
N ARG A 143 -30.54 13.73 14.05
CA ARG A 143 -30.44 13.79 15.52
C ARG A 143 -30.76 12.47 16.21
N VAL A 144 -31.43 11.55 15.50
CA VAL A 144 -31.82 10.22 16.03
C VAL A 144 -30.85 9.15 15.52
N LEU A 145 -30.46 9.24 14.25
CA LEU A 145 -29.42 8.42 13.64
C LEU A 145 -28.28 9.35 13.19
N PRO A 146 -27.13 9.38 13.88
CA PRO A 146 -26.07 10.38 13.65
C PRO A 146 -25.25 10.11 12.38
N LEU A 147 -25.92 9.87 11.26
CA LEU A 147 -25.33 9.63 9.94
C LEU A 147 -25.81 10.68 8.94
N ASN A 148 -24.87 11.20 8.16
CA ASN A 148 -25.09 12.22 7.14
C ASN A 148 -25.70 11.61 5.86
N PRO A 149 -26.58 12.33 5.10
CA PRO A 149 -27.00 11.89 3.78
C PRO A 149 -25.86 11.50 2.82
N ILE A 150 -24.69 12.14 2.90
CA ILE A 150 -23.52 11.76 2.10
C ILE A 150 -23.09 10.33 2.44
N THR A 151 -22.83 10.03 3.72
CA THR A 151 -22.48 8.69 4.21
C THR A 151 -23.52 7.63 3.84
N LEU A 152 -24.79 8.00 3.81
CA LEU A 152 -25.89 7.07 3.52
C LEU A 152 -26.13 6.80 2.04
N THR A 153 -25.66 7.67 1.13
CA THR A 153 -26.07 7.64 -0.28
C THR A 153 -24.94 7.68 -1.29
N ALA A 154 -23.77 8.23 -0.93
CA ALA A 154 -22.63 8.30 -1.84
C ALA A 154 -21.93 6.92 -1.94
N PRO A 155 -21.62 6.44 -3.16
CA PRO A 155 -20.81 5.25 -3.37
C PRO A 155 -19.40 5.39 -2.78
N ARG A 156 -18.79 4.26 -2.38
CA ARG A 156 -17.45 4.22 -1.77
C ARG A 156 -16.40 4.83 -2.70
N TRP A 157 -16.43 4.53 -4.00
CA TRP A 157 -15.47 5.06 -4.96
C TRP A 157 -15.41 6.60 -4.98
N VAL A 158 -16.53 7.27 -4.73
CA VAL A 158 -16.59 8.74 -4.68
C VAL A 158 -16.01 9.24 -3.36
N LEU A 159 -16.32 8.56 -2.26
CA LEU A 159 -15.85 8.95 -0.93
C LEU A 159 -14.33 8.83 -0.84
N GLU A 160 -13.81 7.64 -1.15
CA GLU A 160 -12.38 7.32 -1.13
C GLU A 160 -11.62 8.09 -2.22
N GLY A 161 -12.20 8.14 -3.43
CA GLY A 161 -11.64 8.88 -4.55
C GLY A 161 -11.52 10.36 -4.25
N TYR A 162 -12.50 10.97 -3.59
CA TYR A 162 -12.46 12.41 -3.27
C TYR A 162 -11.36 12.75 -2.25
N ALA A 163 -11.23 11.97 -1.18
CA ALA A 163 -10.12 12.13 -0.23
C ALA A 163 -8.77 11.97 -0.94
N THR A 164 -8.68 11.02 -1.87
CA THR A 164 -7.49 10.79 -2.69
C THR A 164 -7.18 11.95 -3.65
N VAL A 165 -8.18 12.61 -4.25
CA VAL A 165 -7.94 13.82 -5.06
C VAL A 165 -7.37 14.96 -4.20
N LEU A 166 -7.85 15.09 -2.97
CA LEU A 166 -7.43 16.15 -2.05
C LEU A 166 -6.01 15.93 -1.51
N GLU A 167 -5.51 14.69 -1.45
CA GLU A 167 -4.07 14.41 -1.21
C GLU A 167 -3.20 15.19 -2.20
N GLY A 168 -3.42 14.95 -3.50
CA GLY A 168 -2.69 15.60 -4.59
C GLY A 168 -2.79 17.11 -4.53
N ARG A 169 -4.01 17.61 -4.33
CA ARG A 169 -4.28 19.06 -4.37
C ARG A 169 -3.66 19.82 -3.19
N ILE A 170 -3.71 19.25 -1.99
CA ILE A 170 -3.29 19.94 -0.76
C ILE A 170 -1.80 19.70 -0.47
N THR A 171 -1.30 18.49 -0.68
CA THR A 171 0.09 18.15 -0.37
C THR A 171 1.05 18.34 -1.55
N GLY A 172 0.53 18.39 -2.78
CA GLY A 172 1.34 18.34 -3.99
C GLY A 172 1.95 16.96 -4.28
N SER A 173 1.63 15.95 -3.47
CA SER A 173 2.07 14.56 -3.59
C SER A 173 0.87 13.63 -3.27
N GLY A 174 1.08 12.35 -3.01
CA GLY A 174 0.00 11.38 -2.85
C GLY A 174 -0.30 10.61 -4.13
N ARG A 175 -1.32 9.75 -4.05
CA ARG A 175 -1.73 8.85 -5.13
C ARG A 175 -1.95 9.52 -6.49
N PRO A 176 -2.52 10.73 -6.61
CA PRO A 176 -2.65 11.40 -7.90
C PRO A 176 -1.32 11.64 -8.64
N GLY A 177 -0.23 11.88 -7.90
CA GLY A 177 1.13 12.06 -8.43
C GLY A 177 1.94 10.77 -8.55
N SER A 178 1.40 9.64 -8.10
CA SER A 178 2.14 8.38 -7.99
C SER A 178 2.40 7.70 -9.34
N SER A 179 3.67 7.41 -9.61
CA SER A 179 4.08 6.57 -10.73
C SER A 179 3.55 5.13 -10.61
N ILE A 180 3.39 4.63 -9.39
CA ILE A 180 2.76 3.32 -9.12
C ILE A 180 1.29 3.32 -9.52
N ARG A 181 0.52 4.35 -9.13
CA ARG A 181 -0.87 4.48 -9.58
C ARG A 181 -0.96 4.51 -11.10
N ALA A 182 -0.10 5.30 -11.76
CA ALA A 182 -0.08 5.40 -13.22
C ALA A 182 0.23 4.05 -13.89
N ALA A 183 1.23 3.32 -13.41
CA ALA A 183 1.60 2.01 -13.92
C ALA A 183 0.46 0.98 -13.76
N ILE A 184 -0.19 0.93 -12.58
CA ILE A 184 -1.34 0.05 -12.33
C ILE A 184 -2.49 0.36 -13.30
N LEU A 185 -2.91 1.63 -13.38
CA LEU A 185 -4.02 2.03 -14.25
C LEU A 185 -3.74 1.71 -15.72
N ARG A 186 -2.52 1.97 -16.19
CA ARG A 186 -2.09 1.66 -17.55
C ARG A 186 -2.14 0.15 -17.83
N GLN A 187 -1.58 -0.67 -16.95
CA GLN A 187 -1.53 -2.11 -17.13
C GLN A 187 -2.94 -2.73 -17.10
N TRP A 188 -3.80 -2.28 -16.19
CA TRP A 188 -5.20 -2.70 -16.13
C TRP A 188 -5.99 -2.29 -17.37
N ALA A 189 -5.71 -1.11 -17.92
CA ALA A 189 -6.39 -0.62 -19.12
C ALA A 189 -6.00 -1.43 -20.37
N ILE A 190 -4.71 -1.64 -20.61
CA ILE A 190 -4.21 -2.37 -21.79
C ILE A 190 -4.56 -3.86 -21.75
N SER A 191 -4.60 -4.45 -20.55
CA SER A 191 -5.04 -5.85 -20.36
C SER A 191 -6.57 -6.02 -20.41
N GLY A 192 -7.33 -4.93 -20.59
CA GLY A 192 -8.80 -4.96 -20.62
C GLY A 192 -9.41 -5.37 -19.27
N GLN A 193 -8.72 -5.11 -18.16
CA GLN A 193 -9.10 -5.55 -16.82
C GLN A 193 -9.70 -4.45 -15.94
N LEU A 194 -9.78 -3.19 -16.41
CA LEU A 194 -10.43 -2.09 -15.66
C LEU A 194 -11.78 -2.54 -15.08
N PRO A 195 -12.09 -2.18 -13.82
CA PRO A 195 -13.34 -2.56 -13.19
C PRO A 195 -14.53 -1.99 -13.96
N SER A 196 -15.66 -2.71 -13.96
CA SER A 196 -16.95 -2.09 -14.34
C SER A 196 -17.33 -1.03 -13.30
N TYR A 197 -18.32 -0.20 -13.62
CA TYR A 197 -18.79 0.83 -12.68
C TYR A 197 -19.22 0.24 -11.33
N SER A 198 -19.95 -0.89 -11.33
CA SER A 198 -20.39 -1.55 -10.10
C SER A 198 -19.24 -2.21 -9.31
N GLN A 199 -18.11 -2.47 -9.95
CA GLN A 199 -16.92 -3.05 -9.31
C GLN A 199 -16.00 -1.99 -8.68
N LEU A 200 -16.22 -0.70 -8.95
CA LEU A 200 -15.40 0.39 -8.36
C LEU A 200 -15.47 0.43 -6.84
N ASP A 201 -16.65 0.14 -6.27
CA ASP A 201 -16.84 0.16 -4.82
C ASP A 201 -16.18 -1.03 -4.13
N SER A 202 -16.19 -2.19 -4.78
CA SER A 202 -15.67 -3.43 -4.24
C SER A 202 -15.54 -4.47 -5.34
N ASP A 203 -14.39 -5.11 -5.39
CA ASP A 203 -14.14 -6.24 -6.28
C ASP A 203 -13.22 -7.25 -5.59
N GLN A 204 -13.52 -8.53 -5.77
CA GLN A 204 -12.73 -9.61 -5.21
C GLN A 204 -11.48 -9.90 -6.02
N ARG A 205 -11.35 -9.39 -7.26
CA ARG A 205 -10.13 -9.53 -8.07
C ARG A 205 -8.92 -8.91 -7.38
N PHE A 206 -7.72 -9.23 -7.88
CA PHE A 206 -6.48 -8.60 -7.42
C PHE A 206 -6.65 -7.07 -7.37
N MET A 207 -6.20 -6.41 -6.29
CA MET A 207 -6.38 -4.96 -6.06
C MET A 207 -7.82 -4.40 -6.15
N GLY A 208 -8.85 -5.25 -6.18
CA GLY A 208 -10.22 -4.81 -6.45
C GLY A 208 -10.75 -3.79 -5.43
N MET A 209 -10.40 -3.97 -4.15
CA MET A 209 -10.76 -3.02 -3.08
C MET A 209 -10.03 -1.67 -3.20
N SER A 210 -8.84 -1.65 -3.80
CA SER A 210 -8.03 -0.46 -4.01
C SER A 210 -8.56 0.43 -5.15
N MET A 211 -9.38 -0.13 -6.05
CA MET A 211 -9.87 0.61 -7.23
C MET A 211 -10.75 1.81 -6.87
N ALA A 212 -11.43 1.79 -5.71
CA ALA A 212 -12.15 2.93 -5.16
C ALA A 212 -11.23 4.16 -4.97
N TYR A 213 -9.97 3.94 -4.59
CA TYR A 213 -8.96 4.98 -4.47
C TYR A 213 -8.32 5.26 -5.82
N LEU A 214 -7.76 4.24 -6.48
CA LEU A 214 -6.91 4.41 -7.66
C LEU A 214 -7.70 4.88 -8.89
N VAL A 215 -8.74 4.13 -9.26
CA VAL A 215 -9.59 4.45 -10.41
C VAL A 215 -10.60 5.53 -10.04
N GLY A 216 -11.17 5.48 -8.83
CA GLY A 216 -12.15 6.46 -8.36
C GLY A 216 -11.61 7.89 -8.38
N SER A 217 -10.39 8.12 -7.86
CA SER A 217 -9.78 9.45 -7.93
C SER A 217 -9.42 9.87 -9.35
N ALA A 218 -8.84 8.98 -10.17
CA ALA A 218 -8.56 9.27 -11.57
C ALA A 218 -9.82 9.65 -12.37
N TYR A 219 -10.95 9.01 -12.06
CA TYR A 219 -12.24 9.34 -12.65
C TYR A 219 -12.77 10.70 -12.18
N LEU A 220 -12.64 11.02 -10.88
CA LEU A 220 -13.02 12.34 -10.36
C LEU A 220 -12.17 13.46 -10.96
N GLU A 221 -10.86 13.26 -11.12
CA GLU A 221 -9.96 14.20 -11.81
C GLU A 221 -10.39 14.40 -13.27
N TRP A 222 -10.75 13.32 -13.98
CA TRP A 222 -11.26 13.38 -15.34
C TRP A 222 -12.57 14.17 -15.47
N LEU A 223 -13.44 14.09 -14.45
CA LEU A 223 -14.67 14.87 -14.36
C LEU A 223 -14.37 16.36 -14.12
N GLU A 224 -13.48 16.69 -13.18
CA GLU A 224 -13.09 18.09 -12.90
C GLU A 224 -12.45 18.77 -14.11
N GLN A 225 -11.61 18.05 -14.86
CA GLN A 225 -11.03 18.56 -16.11
C GLN A 225 -12.09 19.00 -17.14
N ARG A 226 -13.31 18.44 -17.07
CA ARG A 226 -14.41 18.72 -18.02
C ARG A 226 -15.45 19.67 -17.47
N SER A 227 -15.71 19.59 -16.18
CA SER A 227 -16.80 20.31 -15.51
C SER A 227 -16.31 21.48 -14.65
N GLY A 228 -15.00 21.68 -14.56
CA GLY A 228 -14.35 22.72 -13.75
C GLY A 228 -14.02 22.25 -12.34
N MET A 229 -13.08 22.95 -11.69
CA MET A 229 -12.53 22.58 -10.37
C MET A 229 -13.56 22.63 -9.23
N ASP A 230 -14.64 23.39 -9.37
CA ASP A 230 -15.72 23.44 -8.37
C ASP A 230 -16.74 22.30 -8.50
N ALA A 231 -16.64 21.45 -9.52
CA ALA A 231 -17.66 20.44 -9.82
C ALA A 231 -17.89 19.46 -8.65
N LEU A 232 -16.83 18.98 -8.00
CA LEU A 232 -16.96 18.09 -6.84
C LEU A 232 -17.61 18.81 -5.64
N ARG A 233 -17.29 20.09 -5.42
CA ARG A 233 -17.95 20.92 -4.40
C ARG A 233 -19.45 21.08 -4.70
N HIS A 234 -19.82 21.27 -5.97
CA HIS A 234 -21.21 21.33 -6.41
C HIS A 234 -21.95 20.01 -6.17
N LEU A 235 -21.30 18.86 -6.34
CA LEU A 235 -21.89 17.54 -6.04
C LEU A 235 -22.31 17.46 -4.56
N TRP A 236 -21.40 17.80 -3.65
CA TRP A 236 -21.70 17.82 -2.21
C TRP A 236 -22.79 18.83 -1.85
N ALA A 237 -22.79 20.00 -2.48
CA ALA A 237 -23.85 20.98 -2.30
C ALA A 237 -25.22 20.43 -2.77
N ARG A 238 -25.28 19.74 -3.91
CA ARG A 238 -26.54 19.16 -4.42
C ARG A 238 -27.06 18.03 -3.57
N LEU A 239 -26.18 17.16 -3.06
CA LEU A 239 -26.50 16.05 -2.15
C LEU A 239 -27.08 16.54 -0.82
N THR A 240 -26.56 17.65 -0.30
CA THR A 240 -26.97 18.24 0.99
C THR A 240 -28.00 19.37 0.84
N ALA A 241 -28.67 19.49 -0.31
CA ALA A 241 -29.62 20.57 -0.55
C ALA A 241 -30.95 20.40 0.21
N ARG A 242 -31.78 21.46 0.23
CA ARG A 242 -33.16 21.37 0.76
C ARG A 242 -34.01 20.37 -0.02
N GLN A 243 -33.81 20.29 -1.34
CA GLN A 243 -34.46 19.28 -2.16
C GLN A 243 -33.76 17.93 -1.96
N ARG A 244 -34.53 16.93 -1.55
CA ARG A 244 -34.04 15.55 -1.41
C ARG A 244 -33.70 14.99 -2.78
N ARG A 245 -32.50 14.44 -2.91
CA ARG A 245 -32.00 13.75 -4.11
C ARG A 245 -31.25 12.49 -3.68
N GLY A 246 -31.23 11.49 -4.56
CA GLY A 246 -30.24 10.42 -4.47
C GLY A 246 -28.90 10.87 -5.04
N PHE A 247 -27.88 10.01 -4.93
CA PHE A 247 -26.58 10.27 -5.52
C PHE A 247 -26.65 10.51 -7.02
N ASP A 248 -27.29 9.62 -7.78
CA ASP A 248 -27.35 9.72 -9.24
C ASP A 248 -28.00 11.03 -9.70
N GLN A 249 -29.11 11.45 -9.08
CA GLN A 249 -29.77 12.74 -9.39
C GLN A 249 -28.93 13.97 -9.02
N ALA A 250 -28.13 13.88 -7.97
CA ALA A 250 -27.21 14.94 -7.60
C ALA A 250 -26.07 15.01 -8.62
N PHE A 251 -25.49 13.85 -8.95
CA PHE A 251 -24.40 13.67 -9.90
C PHE A 251 -24.78 14.12 -11.31
N GLU A 252 -25.86 13.61 -11.89
CA GLU A 252 -26.36 14.01 -13.22
C GLU A 252 -26.60 15.52 -13.29
N GLY A 253 -27.07 16.11 -12.20
CA GLY A 253 -27.31 17.56 -12.15
C GLY A 253 -26.04 18.42 -12.06
N VAL A 254 -24.85 17.83 -11.84
CA VAL A 254 -23.55 18.51 -11.96
C VAL A 254 -22.88 18.17 -13.29
N PHE A 255 -22.83 16.90 -13.65
CA PHE A 255 -22.02 16.39 -14.75
C PHE A 255 -22.80 16.18 -16.05
N GLY A 256 -24.12 16.36 -16.01
CA GLY A 256 -25.02 16.31 -17.18
C GLY A 256 -25.41 14.92 -17.65
N GLU A 257 -24.88 13.86 -17.04
CA GLU A 257 -25.07 12.47 -17.44
C GLU A 257 -24.81 11.52 -16.25
N SER A 258 -25.29 10.27 -16.33
CA SER A 258 -25.14 9.31 -15.24
C SER A 258 -23.67 8.95 -14.97
N ALA A 259 -23.36 8.65 -13.70
CA ALA A 259 -22.01 8.30 -13.26
C ALA A 259 -21.45 7.06 -13.98
N GLU A 260 -22.30 6.06 -14.23
CA GLU A 260 -21.92 4.84 -14.96
C GLU A 260 -21.55 5.13 -16.42
N ARG A 261 -22.35 5.95 -17.11
CA ARG A 261 -22.13 6.25 -18.52
C ARG A 261 -20.87 7.11 -18.72
N LEU A 262 -20.67 8.10 -17.87
CA LEU A 262 -19.44 8.89 -17.87
C LEU A 262 -18.21 8.05 -17.49
N TYR A 263 -18.35 7.08 -16.57
CA TYR A 263 -17.28 6.15 -16.26
C TYR A 263 -16.90 5.27 -17.46
N GLY A 264 -17.87 4.76 -18.21
CA GLY A 264 -17.59 4.00 -19.44
C GLY A 264 -16.82 4.82 -20.48
N ARG A 265 -17.09 6.12 -20.58
CA ARG A 265 -16.32 7.04 -21.42
C ARG A 265 -14.90 7.26 -20.89
N PHE A 266 -14.76 7.51 -19.59
CA PHE A 266 -13.46 7.64 -18.93
C PHE A 266 -12.59 6.40 -19.17
N ALA A 267 -13.11 5.19 -18.90
CA ALA A 267 -12.39 3.94 -19.09
C ALA A 267 -11.95 3.75 -20.56
N SER A 268 -12.82 4.08 -21.52
CA SER A 268 -12.47 4.00 -22.95
C SER A 268 -11.34 4.97 -23.32
N GLU A 269 -11.40 6.22 -22.84
CA GLU A 269 -10.35 7.23 -23.09
C GLU A 269 -9.02 6.86 -22.41
N LEU A 270 -9.08 6.33 -21.18
CA LEU A 270 -7.91 5.85 -20.45
C LEU A 270 -7.22 4.71 -21.21
N THR A 271 -7.98 3.70 -21.65
CA THR A 271 -7.47 2.58 -22.44
C THR A 271 -6.86 3.04 -23.76
N ALA A 272 -7.51 3.97 -24.48
CA ALA A 272 -6.97 4.49 -25.72
C ALA A 272 -5.60 5.17 -25.52
N ARG A 273 -5.47 6.01 -24.48
CA ARG A 273 -4.20 6.68 -24.13
C ARG A 273 -3.13 5.68 -23.71
N ALA A 274 -3.50 4.69 -22.89
CA ALA A 274 -2.58 3.67 -22.42
C ALA A 274 -1.98 2.85 -23.59
N ILE A 275 -2.82 2.41 -24.53
CA ILE A 275 -2.38 1.69 -25.75
C ILE A 275 -1.51 2.58 -26.64
N GLU A 276 -1.83 3.86 -26.77
CA GLU A 276 -1.02 4.80 -27.56
C GLU A 276 0.38 4.95 -26.96
N LEU A 277 0.47 5.07 -25.63
CA LEU A 277 1.75 5.19 -24.93
C LEU A 277 2.63 3.95 -25.13
N THR A 278 2.07 2.74 -24.98
CA THR A 278 2.85 1.50 -25.17
C THR A 278 3.29 1.24 -26.61
N LYS A 279 2.68 1.90 -27.60
CA LYS A 279 3.16 1.85 -28.99
C LYS A 279 4.35 2.78 -29.25
N ARG A 280 4.53 3.80 -28.42
CA ARG A 280 5.60 4.81 -28.58
C ARG A 280 6.88 4.38 -27.87
N GLU A 281 6.75 3.67 -26.75
CA GLU A 281 7.88 3.19 -25.95
C GLU A 281 8.39 1.83 -26.45
N THR A 282 9.71 1.66 -26.50
CA THR A 282 10.34 0.35 -26.71
C THR A 282 10.82 -0.17 -25.37
N LEU A 283 10.02 -1.01 -24.72
CA LEU A 283 10.39 -1.60 -23.42
C LEU A 283 11.29 -2.82 -23.65
N ARG A 284 12.38 -2.91 -22.89
CA ARG A 284 13.17 -4.15 -22.80
C ARG A 284 12.45 -5.10 -21.84
N GLU A 285 11.61 -5.96 -22.37
CA GLU A 285 10.88 -6.95 -21.57
C GLU A 285 11.63 -8.28 -21.50
N GLY A 286 11.64 -8.89 -20.31
CA GLY A 286 12.07 -10.27 -20.13
C GLY A 286 10.99 -11.27 -20.56
N GLU A 287 11.34 -12.56 -20.60
CA GLU A 287 10.33 -13.61 -20.78
C GLU A 287 9.54 -13.80 -19.49
N LEU A 288 8.21 -13.92 -19.59
CA LEU A 288 7.36 -14.20 -18.42
C LEU A 288 7.81 -15.52 -17.78
N TRP A 289 8.46 -15.42 -16.62
CA TRP A 289 8.97 -16.59 -15.92
C TRP A 289 7.83 -17.31 -15.21
N GLN A 290 7.10 -16.66 -14.30
CA GLN A 290 6.00 -17.26 -13.52
C GLN A 290 4.85 -16.27 -13.40
N GLU A 291 3.61 -16.73 -13.60
CA GLU A 291 2.42 -15.94 -13.25
C GLU A 291 1.86 -16.36 -11.88
N THR A 292 1.51 -15.37 -11.07
CA THR A 292 0.81 -15.53 -9.79
C THR A 292 -0.63 -15.06 -9.92
N LYS A 293 -1.53 -15.56 -9.05
CA LYS A 293 -2.96 -15.19 -9.09
C LYS A 293 -3.26 -13.85 -8.42
N ARG A 294 -2.34 -13.37 -7.58
CA ARG A 294 -2.41 -12.19 -6.73
C ARG A 294 -1.00 -11.60 -6.66
N GLU A 295 -0.82 -10.62 -5.78
CA GLU A 295 0.48 -10.09 -5.41
C GLU A 295 1.46 -11.20 -5.01
N SER A 296 2.70 -11.05 -5.46
CA SER A 296 3.87 -11.71 -4.89
C SER A 296 4.66 -10.68 -4.09
N GLY A 297 5.32 -11.12 -3.03
CA GLY A 297 6.33 -10.29 -2.38
C GLY A 297 7.66 -10.32 -3.14
N ASP A 298 8.65 -9.64 -2.59
CA ASP A 298 10.00 -9.60 -3.14
C ASP A 298 10.58 -11.01 -3.30
N PRO A 299 11.11 -11.35 -4.48
CA PRO A 299 11.79 -12.60 -4.67
C PRO A 299 13.22 -12.52 -4.11
N ALA A 300 13.74 -13.64 -3.60
CA ALA A 300 15.12 -13.77 -3.17
C ALA A 300 15.81 -14.94 -3.84
N VAL A 301 16.88 -14.66 -4.58
CA VAL A 301 17.69 -15.66 -5.27
C VAL A 301 18.71 -16.25 -4.29
N SER A 302 18.89 -17.57 -4.28
CA SER A 302 19.92 -18.20 -3.45
C SER A 302 21.33 -17.78 -3.89
N PRO A 303 22.34 -17.81 -3.00
CA PRO A 303 23.70 -17.39 -3.34
C PRO A 303 24.33 -18.10 -4.55
N ASP A 304 23.93 -19.35 -4.81
CA ASP A 304 24.37 -20.16 -5.97
C ASP A 304 23.50 -19.96 -7.23
N GLY A 305 22.46 -19.14 -7.16
CA GLY A 305 21.52 -18.87 -8.26
C GLY A 305 20.56 -20.02 -8.59
N SER A 306 20.59 -21.15 -7.86
CA SER A 306 19.84 -22.36 -8.21
C SER A 306 18.39 -22.37 -7.70
N LYS A 307 18.07 -21.53 -6.70
CA LYS A 307 16.76 -21.43 -6.06
C LYS A 307 16.25 -19.99 -6.02
N LEU A 308 14.93 -19.86 -6.01
CA LEU A 308 14.20 -18.60 -5.81
C LEU A 308 13.21 -18.77 -4.66
N ALA A 309 13.38 -18.03 -3.58
CA ALA A 309 12.38 -17.88 -2.54
C ALA A 309 11.41 -16.77 -2.95
N MET A 310 10.11 -16.98 -2.80
CA MET A 310 9.09 -15.99 -3.15
C MET A 310 7.88 -16.12 -2.22
N VAL A 311 7.29 -15.00 -1.84
CA VAL A 311 6.02 -14.99 -1.12
C VAL A 311 4.87 -15.07 -2.11
N LEU A 312 3.98 -16.04 -1.93
CA LEU A 312 2.72 -16.16 -2.66
C LEU A 312 1.55 -15.81 -1.75
N ARG A 313 0.70 -14.89 -2.18
CA ARG A 313 -0.52 -14.50 -1.47
C ARG A 313 -1.74 -15.14 -2.14
N ALA A 314 -2.62 -15.75 -1.35
CA ALA A 314 -3.88 -16.31 -1.83
C ALA A 314 -5.04 -15.32 -1.64
N ALA A 315 -6.25 -15.72 -2.05
CA ALA A 315 -7.45 -15.00 -1.65
C ALA A 315 -7.66 -15.17 -0.13
N HIS A 316 -8.11 -14.12 0.57
CA HIS A 316 -8.34 -14.10 2.03
C HIS A 316 -7.09 -14.04 2.93
N GLY A 317 -5.97 -13.55 2.42
CA GLY A 317 -4.81 -13.18 3.25
C GLY A 317 -3.84 -14.33 3.56
N GLU A 318 -4.15 -15.58 3.18
CA GLU A 318 -3.20 -16.68 3.36
C GLU A 318 -1.91 -16.42 2.57
N THR A 319 -0.78 -16.34 3.27
CA THR A 319 0.54 -16.18 2.68
C THR A 319 1.34 -17.47 2.79
N LYS A 320 2.17 -17.74 1.78
CA LYS A 320 3.08 -18.88 1.75
C LYS A 320 4.43 -18.42 1.26
N LEU A 321 5.49 -18.83 1.95
CA LEU A 321 6.85 -18.70 1.45
C LEU A 321 7.19 -19.98 0.69
N VAL A 322 7.47 -19.86 -0.60
CA VAL A 322 7.78 -20.99 -1.47
C VAL A 322 9.18 -20.89 -2.03
N VAL A 323 9.83 -22.03 -2.21
CA VAL A 323 11.12 -22.13 -2.88
C VAL A 323 10.93 -22.81 -4.23
N PHE A 324 11.33 -22.16 -5.31
CA PHE A 324 11.35 -22.71 -6.67
C PHE A 324 12.78 -23.01 -7.12
N SER A 325 12.93 -23.97 -8.03
CA SER A 325 14.14 -24.09 -8.84
C SER A 325 14.15 -22.99 -9.91
N THR A 326 15.30 -22.37 -10.14
CA THR A 326 15.51 -21.39 -11.24
C THR A 326 15.73 -22.08 -12.58
N GLY A 327 16.01 -23.39 -12.58
CA GLY A 327 16.23 -24.20 -13.77
C GLY A 327 14.98 -24.44 -14.64
N PRO A 328 15.10 -25.32 -15.65
CA PRO A 328 14.00 -25.65 -16.55
C PRO A 328 12.74 -26.13 -15.82
N ASN A 329 11.55 -25.75 -16.29
CA ASN A 329 10.28 -26.19 -15.71
C ASN A 329 9.92 -27.61 -16.21
N PRO A 330 9.96 -28.65 -15.35
CA PRO A 330 9.69 -30.02 -15.79
C PRO A 330 8.26 -30.24 -16.28
N GLU A 331 7.32 -29.37 -15.90
CA GLU A 331 5.93 -29.47 -16.37
C GLU A 331 5.79 -29.06 -17.83
N GLU A 332 6.65 -28.15 -18.34
CA GLU A 332 6.67 -27.77 -19.75
C GLU A 332 7.17 -28.93 -20.62
N GLU A 333 8.23 -29.64 -20.19
CA GLU A 333 8.73 -30.82 -20.89
C GLU A 333 7.69 -31.94 -20.96
N LYS A 334 6.95 -32.16 -19.86
CA LYS A 334 5.86 -33.14 -19.81
C LYS A 334 4.73 -32.74 -20.76
N LEU A 335 4.37 -31.46 -20.83
CA LEU A 335 3.34 -30.99 -21.74
C LEU A 335 3.77 -31.15 -23.20
N ALA A 336 5.01 -30.79 -23.53
CA ALA A 336 5.55 -30.95 -24.88
C ALA A 336 5.46 -32.41 -25.35
N LYS A 337 5.86 -33.37 -24.51
CA LYS A 337 5.73 -34.81 -24.79
C LYS A 337 4.27 -35.24 -24.99
N ARG A 338 3.36 -34.75 -24.14
CA ARG A 338 1.92 -35.06 -24.28
C ARG A 338 1.34 -34.53 -25.59
N ILE A 339 1.71 -33.31 -26.00
CA ILE A 339 1.27 -32.73 -27.26
C ILE A 339 1.82 -33.54 -28.44
N GLU A 340 3.09 -33.95 -28.38
CA GLU A 340 3.69 -34.80 -29.41
C GLU A 340 2.96 -36.15 -29.54
N GLU A 341 2.64 -36.81 -28.42
CA GLU A 341 1.86 -38.06 -28.42
C GLU A 341 0.43 -37.87 -28.93
N MET A 342 -0.22 -36.76 -28.57
CA MET A 342 -1.56 -36.39 -29.03
C MET A 342 -1.60 -36.28 -30.55
N LEU A 343 -0.68 -35.50 -31.13
CA LEU A 343 -0.58 -35.29 -32.58
C LEU A 343 -0.16 -36.57 -33.35
N LYS A 344 0.58 -37.47 -32.71
CA LYS A 344 0.88 -38.79 -33.29
C LYS A 344 -0.35 -39.69 -33.36
N ARG A 345 -1.26 -39.59 -32.38
CA ARG A 345 -2.50 -40.39 -32.33
C ARG A 345 -3.58 -39.84 -33.26
N ASP A 346 -3.67 -38.52 -33.39
CA ASP A 346 -4.56 -37.83 -34.31
C ASP A 346 -3.81 -36.72 -35.07
N PRO A 347 -3.30 -37.01 -36.28
CA PRO A 347 -2.59 -36.03 -37.09
C PRO A 347 -3.45 -34.88 -37.61
N GLN A 348 -4.78 -34.93 -37.48
CA GLN A 348 -5.69 -33.83 -37.84
C GLN A 348 -5.95 -32.87 -36.66
N ASP A 349 -5.55 -33.24 -35.45
CA ASP A 349 -5.65 -32.39 -34.27
C ASP A 349 -4.62 -31.23 -34.32
N VAL A 350 -4.81 -30.21 -33.49
CA VAL A 350 -3.98 -29.00 -33.45
C VAL A 350 -3.45 -28.79 -32.04
N ALA A 351 -2.15 -28.48 -31.94
CA ALA A 351 -1.52 -28.22 -30.66
C ALA A 351 -2.22 -27.05 -29.93
N PRO A 352 -2.50 -27.17 -28.61
CA PRO A 352 -3.10 -26.09 -27.85
C PRO A 352 -2.15 -24.88 -27.79
N VAL A 353 -2.67 -23.70 -28.12
CA VAL A 353 -1.93 -22.44 -28.00
C VAL A 353 -2.02 -21.96 -26.56
N ARG A 354 -0.90 -21.52 -25.99
CA ARG A 354 -0.82 -20.95 -24.64
C ARG A 354 -0.07 -19.64 -24.69
N ALA A 355 -0.63 -18.62 -24.03
CA ALA A 355 -0.02 -17.31 -23.91
C ALA A 355 0.91 -17.18 -22.68
N LYS A 356 0.92 -18.18 -21.79
CA LYS A 356 1.55 -18.11 -20.47
C LYS A 356 2.28 -19.42 -20.15
N PRO A 357 3.39 -19.37 -19.40
CA PRO A 357 4.08 -20.57 -18.93
C PRO A 357 3.22 -21.36 -17.94
N LEU A 358 3.49 -22.67 -17.80
CA LEU A 358 2.94 -23.48 -16.72
C LEU A 358 3.53 -23.01 -15.40
N SER A 359 2.71 -23.02 -14.37
CA SER A 359 3.19 -22.77 -13.01
C SER A 359 4.26 -23.78 -12.63
N ARG A 360 5.37 -23.30 -12.07
CA ARG A 360 6.40 -24.16 -11.47
C ARG A 360 5.84 -24.80 -10.20
N LYS A 361 6.34 -26.00 -9.90
CA LYS A 361 6.06 -26.66 -8.62
C LYS A 361 7.10 -26.20 -7.60
N PRO A 362 6.69 -25.73 -6.41
CA PRO A 362 7.63 -25.44 -5.33
C PRO A 362 8.42 -26.69 -4.95
N LEU A 363 9.71 -26.51 -4.68
CA LEU A 363 10.58 -27.50 -4.04
C LEU A 363 10.22 -27.65 -2.56
N GLN A 364 10.01 -26.52 -1.88
CA GLN A 364 9.58 -26.44 -0.50
C GLN A 364 8.52 -25.34 -0.32
N THR A 365 7.75 -25.43 0.75
CA THR A 365 6.73 -24.44 1.11
C THR A 365 6.65 -24.33 2.63
N LEU A 366 6.69 -23.10 3.12
CA LEU A 366 6.38 -22.74 4.49
C LEU A 366 5.04 -22.01 4.51
N GLN A 367 4.19 -22.40 5.45
CA GLN A 367 2.96 -21.70 5.79
C GLN A 367 2.89 -21.58 7.32
N PRO A 368 2.95 -20.36 7.89
CA PRO A 368 2.79 -20.14 9.32
C PRO A 368 1.44 -20.68 9.82
N ILE A 369 1.43 -21.24 11.03
CA ILE A 369 0.25 -21.90 11.61
C ILE A 369 -0.84 -20.88 11.99
N ASP A 370 -0.43 -19.71 12.41
CA ASP A 370 -1.27 -18.57 12.75
C ASP A 370 -1.76 -17.78 11.51
N GLY A 371 -1.42 -18.24 10.30
CA GLY A 371 -1.99 -17.74 9.05
C GLY A 371 -1.67 -16.28 8.75
N GLY A 372 -0.66 -15.70 9.43
CA GLY A 372 -0.27 -14.30 9.27
C GLY A 372 0.48 -13.99 7.97
N ASP A 373 1.07 -12.82 7.93
CA ASP A 373 1.83 -12.24 6.84
C ASP A 373 3.25 -12.80 6.74
N ILE A 374 3.79 -12.94 5.53
CA ILE A 374 5.21 -13.25 5.33
C ILE A 374 5.73 -12.22 4.34
N GLU A 375 6.82 -11.55 4.71
CA GLU A 375 7.40 -10.49 3.89
C GLU A 375 8.93 -10.61 3.82
N GLN A 376 9.49 -10.02 2.76
CA GLN A 376 10.93 -9.79 2.59
C GLN A 376 11.82 -11.01 2.88
N PRO A 377 11.62 -12.16 2.22
CA PRO A 377 12.50 -13.31 2.41
C PRO A 377 13.92 -12.98 1.95
N ARG A 378 14.93 -13.46 2.66
CA ARG A 378 16.36 -13.29 2.34
C ARG A 378 17.13 -14.57 2.65
N TRP A 379 17.89 -15.07 1.69
CA TRP A 379 18.74 -16.24 1.93
C TRP A 379 19.90 -15.87 2.86
N THR A 380 20.24 -16.77 3.77
CA THR A 380 21.52 -16.74 4.48
C THR A 380 22.66 -16.91 3.47
N ARG A 381 23.86 -16.42 3.83
CA ARG A 381 25.03 -16.41 2.94
C ARG A 381 25.48 -17.81 2.51
N ASP A 382 25.23 -18.81 3.35
CA ASP A 382 25.47 -20.22 3.05
C ASP A 382 24.40 -20.87 2.15
N GLY A 383 23.29 -20.16 1.86
CA GLY A 383 22.18 -20.63 1.05
C GLY A 383 21.33 -21.73 1.70
N HIS A 384 21.47 -21.96 3.02
CA HIS A 384 20.78 -23.03 3.72
C HIS A 384 19.49 -22.60 4.40
N SER A 385 19.37 -21.34 4.81
CA SER A 385 18.19 -20.83 5.50
C SER A 385 17.69 -19.54 4.85
N ILE A 386 16.44 -19.19 5.16
CA ILE A 386 15.76 -17.99 4.68
C ILE A 386 15.32 -17.22 5.93
N LEU A 387 15.86 -16.02 6.08
CA LEU A 387 15.37 -15.00 7.01
C LEU A 387 14.13 -14.34 6.40
N TYR A 388 13.08 -14.11 7.17
CA TYR A 388 11.86 -13.45 6.68
C TYR A 388 11.15 -12.69 7.81
N THR A 389 10.31 -11.74 7.45
CA THR A 389 9.47 -10.97 8.38
C THR A 389 8.10 -11.63 8.54
N HIS A 390 7.58 -11.67 9.76
CA HIS A 390 6.21 -12.08 10.06
C HIS A 390 5.70 -11.38 11.31
N LYS A 391 4.45 -10.90 11.30
CA LYS A 391 3.88 -10.23 12.47
C LYS A 391 3.46 -11.20 13.54
N GLN A 392 3.62 -10.77 14.78
CA GLN A 392 3.22 -11.50 15.96
C GLN A 392 2.45 -10.58 16.90
N PRO A 393 1.30 -11.03 17.44
CA PRO A 393 0.56 -10.24 18.41
C PRO A 393 1.29 -10.20 19.75
N ASP A 394 1.24 -9.07 20.44
CA ASP A 394 1.57 -8.97 21.86
C ASP A 394 0.41 -9.45 22.76
N GLY A 395 0.52 -9.20 24.07
CA GLY A 395 -0.53 -9.57 25.03
C GLY A 395 -1.85 -8.81 24.87
N GLU A 396 -1.84 -7.65 24.20
CA GLU A 396 -3.03 -6.82 23.92
C GLU A 396 -3.56 -7.04 22.49
N GLY A 397 -2.89 -7.88 21.68
CA GLY A 397 -3.25 -8.17 20.31
C GLY A 397 -2.68 -7.19 19.28
N PHE A 398 -1.77 -6.28 19.69
CA PHE A 398 -1.03 -5.40 18.79
C PHE A 398 -0.06 -6.23 17.97
N LEU A 399 -0.09 -6.05 16.66
CA LEU A 399 0.84 -6.73 15.77
C LEU A 399 2.19 -6.03 15.81
N HIS A 400 3.25 -6.82 15.95
CA HIS A 400 4.64 -6.39 15.90
C HIS A 400 5.38 -7.17 14.82
N HIS A 401 6.20 -6.49 14.04
CA HIS A 401 7.10 -7.15 13.10
C HIS A 401 8.20 -7.90 13.84
N ASP A 402 8.41 -9.17 13.51
CA ASP A 402 9.54 -9.96 13.98
C ASP A 402 10.20 -10.74 12.84
N LEU A 403 11.47 -11.06 13.05
CA LEU A 403 12.28 -11.86 12.14
C LEU A 403 12.17 -13.34 12.50
N PHE A 404 12.14 -14.16 11.47
CA PHE A 404 12.10 -15.63 11.55
C PHE A 404 13.14 -16.23 10.62
N LEU A 405 13.74 -17.34 11.03
CA LEU A 405 14.71 -18.09 10.25
C LEU A 405 14.15 -19.48 9.95
N TRP A 406 13.93 -19.75 8.66
CA TRP A 406 13.43 -21.03 8.15
C TRP A 406 14.52 -21.77 7.37
N THR A 407 14.73 -23.05 7.67
CA THR A 407 15.62 -23.96 6.94
C THR A 407 14.77 -24.92 6.09
N PRO A 408 14.64 -24.71 4.76
CA PRO A 408 13.71 -25.47 3.92
C PRO A 408 13.94 -26.98 3.93
N GLU A 409 15.19 -27.43 3.94
CA GLU A 409 15.57 -28.84 3.85
C GLU A 409 15.20 -29.64 5.10
N SER A 410 15.27 -29.03 6.28
CA SER A 410 14.93 -29.68 7.56
C SER A 410 13.50 -29.37 8.02
N GLY A 411 12.88 -28.31 7.47
CA GLY A 411 11.59 -27.79 7.91
C GLY A 411 11.65 -27.01 9.23
N VAL A 412 12.84 -26.80 9.82
CA VAL A 412 13.00 -26.03 11.05
C VAL A 412 12.66 -24.57 10.78
N ASN A 413 11.75 -24.01 11.57
CA ASN A 413 11.39 -22.60 11.54
C ASN A 413 11.50 -22.02 12.95
N ARG A 414 12.30 -20.96 13.13
CA ARG A 414 12.60 -20.37 14.43
C ARG A 414 12.33 -18.87 14.39
N ARG A 415 11.56 -18.37 15.36
CA ARG A 415 11.44 -16.93 15.65
C ARG A 415 12.76 -16.41 16.20
N VAL A 416 13.30 -15.36 15.59
CA VAL A 416 14.59 -14.76 15.93
C VAL A 416 14.38 -13.59 16.89
N THR A 417 13.52 -12.64 16.54
CA THR A 417 13.18 -11.50 17.40
C THR A 417 11.79 -11.64 18.01
N HIS A 418 11.55 -10.93 19.12
CA HIS A 418 10.32 -11.05 19.90
C HIS A 418 9.73 -9.68 20.25
N LEU A 419 8.67 -9.30 19.54
CA LEU A 419 7.99 -8.00 19.67
C LEU A 419 8.99 -6.86 19.55
N ALA A 420 9.92 -6.99 18.58
CA ALA A 420 11.02 -6.06 18.41
C ALA A 420 10.72 -4.94 17.40
N ASP A 421 9.62 -5.09 16.64
CA ASP A 421 9.24 -4.25 15.51
C ASP A 421 10.31 -4.19 14.42
N THR A 422 10.98 -5.33 14.20
CA THR A 422 12.08 -5.47 13.24
C THR A 422 11.61 -6.22 12.00
N HIS A 423 11.86 -5.64 10.83
CA HIS A 423 11.52 -6.21 9.52
C HIS A 423 12.62 -5.92 8.48
N ASP A 424 12.42 -6.39 7.25
CA ASP A 424 13.27 -6.13 6.09
C ASP A 424 14.76 -6.35 6.35
N ALA A 425 15.10 -7.56 6.81
CA ALA A 425 16.43 -7.86 7.28
C ALA A 425 17.28 -8.57 6.23
N ASP A 426 18.55 -8.18 6.10
CA ASP A 426 19.53 -8.84 5.23
C ASP A 426 20.73 -9.37 6.04
N PRO A 427 21.11 -10.65 5.90
CA PRO A 427 22.25 -11.23 6.62
C PRO A 427 23.58 -10.54 6.31
N LEU A 428 24.34 -10.23 7.38
CA LEU A 428 25.70 -9.71 7.31
C LEU A 428 26.70 -10.81 6.97
N LEU A 429 27.94 -10.41 6.62
CA LEU A 429 29.00 -11.31 6.17
C LEU A 429 29.48 -12.31 7.23
N ASP A 430 29.28 -12.00 8.51
CA ASP A 430 29.68 -12.87 9.61
C ASP A 430 28.76 -14.08 9.82
N GLY A 431 27.60 -14.09 9.16
CA GLY A 431 26.57 -15.14 9.28
C GLY A 431 25.88 -15.21 10.64
N GLN A 432 26.22 -14.31 11.57
CA GLN A 432 25.68 -14.27 12.93
C GLN A 432 24.74 -13.10 13.12
N HIS A 433 24.89 -12.04 12.34
CA HIS A 433 24.08 -10.84 12.43
C HIS A 433 23.34 -10.55 11.12
N ALA A 434 22.29 -9.75 11.21
CA ALA A 434 21.62 -9.14 10.07
C ALA A 434 21.49 -7.63 10.29
N ILE A 435 21.52 -6.86 9.20
CA ILE A 435 20.99 -5.49 9.22
C ILE A 435 19.48 -5.57 9.00
N ALA A 436 18.70 -4.76 9.69
CA ALA A 436 17.24 -4.73 9.59
C ALA A 436 16.71 -3.31 9.74
N VAL A 437 15.43 -3.13 9.44
CA VAL A 437 14.67 -1.91 9.75
C VAL A 437 13.92 -2.13 11.06
N ARG A 438 13.86 -1.10 11.91
CA ARG A 438 12.95 -1.05 13.06
C ARG A 438 11.95 0.10 12.87
N SER A 439 10.66 -0.23 12.94
CA SER A 439 9.56 0.75 12.87
C SER A 439 8.76 0.74 14.17
N ARG A 440 9.03 1.69 15.06
CA ARG A 440 8.50 1.65 16.44
C ARG A 440 8.05 3.03 16.90
N TYR A 441 6.80 3.12 17.35
CA TYR A 441 6.17 4.36 17.81
C TYR A 441 6.21 5.51 16.79
N GLY A 442 6.20 5.15 15.50
CA GLY A 442 6.31 6.08 14.38
C GLY A 442 7.74 6.49 14.03
N PHE A 443 8.75 5.99 14.72
CA PHE A 443 10.15 6.14 14.33
C PHE A 443 10.57 5.01 13.38
N SER A 444 11.35 5.36 12.36
CA SER A 444 12.06 4.44 11.48
C SER A 444 13.57 4.56 11.71
N GLU A 445 14.27 3.43 11.73
CA GLU A 445 15.72 3.36 11.90
C GLU A 445 16.31 2.06 11.35
N LEU A 446 17.61 2.09 11.05
CA LEU A 446 18.38 0.87 10.80
C LEU A 446 18.85 0.29 12.14
N VAL A 447 18.84 -1.02 12.24
CA VAL A 447 19.34 -1.76 13.41
C VAL A 447 20.20 -2.94 12.96
N THR A 448 20.98 -3.49 13.89
CA THR A 448 21.65 -4.78 13.73
C THR A 448 21.01 -5.80 14.67
N VAL A 449 20.71 -6.98 14.17
CA VAL A 449 20.09 -8.07 14.92
C VAL A 449 21.06 -9.23 15.03
N ASP A 450 21.34 -9.71 16.24
CA ASP A 450 22.02 -10.99 16.46
C ASP A 450 21.04 -12.14 16.19
N LEU A 451 21.34 -12.97 15.20
CA LEU A 451 20.44 -14.02 14.72
C LEU A 451 20.31 -15.18 15.71
N ASN A 452 21.22 -15.33 16.68
CA ASN A 452 21.20 -16.42 17.65
C ASN A 452 20.36 -16.06 18.88
N SER A 453 20.58 -14.87 19.42
CA SER A 453 19.97 -14.35 20.65
C SER A 453 18.71 -13.53 20.40
N GLY A 454 18.57 -12.93 19.21
CA GLY A 454 17.49 -11.98 18.91
C GLY A 454 17.75 -10.56 19.44
N GLU A 455 18.93 -10.29 19.98
CA GLU A 455 19.28 -8.96 20.49
C GLU A 455 19.35 -7.93 19.35
N VAL A 456 18.76 -6.75 19.59
CA VAL A 456 18.68 -5.66 18.61
C VAL A 456 19.52 -4.48 19.09
N ALA A 457 20.55 -4.14 18.31
CA ALA A 457 21.44 -3.00 18.54
C ALA A 457 21.14 -1.86 17.56
N GLU A 458 21.08 -0.64 18.07
CA GLU A 458 20.82 0.57 17.27
C GLU A 458 21.93 0.83 16.26
N ARG A 459 21.55 1.26 15.05
CA ARG A 459 22.50 1.61 13.98
C ARG A 459 22.11 2.93 13.33
N GLY A 460 22.63 4.01 13.90
CA GLY A 460 22.35 5.38 13.44
C GLY A 460 21.24 6.04 14.25
N GLU A 461 20.79 7.20 13.79
CA GLU A 461 19.73 7.95 14.48
C GLU A 461 18.36 7.48 13.99
N ARG A 462 17.38 7.37 14.90
CA ARG A 462 15.98 7.14 14.53
C ARG A 462 15.27 8.43 14.14
N SER A 463 14.27 8.35 13.25
CA SER A 463 13.54 9.53 12.78
C SER A 463 12.06 9.25 12.55
N ILE A 464 11.20 10.25 12.74
CA ILE A 464 9.79 10.23 12.31
C ILE A 464 9.58 10.89 10.94
N GLU A 465 10.58 11.63 10.43
CA GLU A 465 10.51 12.35 9.15
C GLU A 465 11.29 11.62 8.05
N ARG A 466 12.24 10.75 8.44
CA ARG A 466 13.10 9.98 7.53
C ARG A 466 12.75 8.52 7.70
N ILE A 467 12.38 7.87 6.61
CA ILE A 467 11.97 6.46 6.59
C ILE A 467 13.06 5.69 5.88
N VAL A 468 13.49 4.58 6.44
CA VAL A 468 14.46 3.68 5.83
C VAL A 468 13.83 2.34 5.53
N GLY A 469 14.27 1.72 4.45
CA GLY A 469 13.77 0.44 3.96
C GLY A 469 14.86 -0.35 3.23
N HIS A 470 14.57 -1.60 2.91
CA HIS A 470 15.29 -2.45 1.98
C HIS A 470 16.83 -2.40 2.14
N PRO A 471 17.39 -2.59 3.36
CA PRO A 471 18.83 -2.64 3.51
C PRO A 471 19.37 -3.89 2.80
N ARG A 472 20.43 -3.72 2.01
CA ARG A 472 21.11 -4.77 1.25
C ARG A 472 22.62 -4.70 1.42
N VAL A 473 23.20 -5.86 1.69
CA VAL A 473 24.62 -6.01 2.03
C VAL A 473 25.33 -6.72 0.89
N SER A 474 26.29 -6.06 0.26
CA SER A 474 27.04 -6.61 -0.86
C SER A 474 27.94 -7.80 -0.45
N ALA A 475 28.51 -8.49 -1.43
CA ALA A 475 29.54 -9.51 -1.18
C ALA A 475 30.82 -8.93 -0.54
N GLU A 476 31.05 -7.63 -0.70
CA GLU A 476 32.19 -6.90 -0.13
C GLU A 476 31.86 -6.23 1.21
N GLY A 477 30.62 -6.36 1.69
CA GLY A 477 30.17 -5.80 2.98
C GLY A 477 29.73 -4.34 2.93
N ARG A 478 29.58 -3.77 1.73
CA ARG A 478 28.95 -2.45 1.54
C ARG A 478 27.46 -2.55 1.77
N ILE A 479 26.85 -1.49 2.30
CA ILE A 479 25.44 -1.48 2.64
C ILE A 479 24.73 -0.41 1.84
N ALA A 480 23.73 -0.82 1.07
CA ALA A 480 22.77 0.07 0.43
C ALA A 480 21.43 -0.03 1.18
N TRP A 481 20.64 1.04 1.21
CA TRP A 481 19.26 1.04 1.68
C TRP A 481 18.47 2.10 0.90
N GLU A 482 17.15 1.96 0.87
CA GLU A 482 16.30 3.06 0.41
C GLU A 482 15.98 3.98 1.58
N GLU A 483 15.85 5.27 1.28
CA GLU A 483 15.52 6.30 2.23
C GLU A 483 14.48 7.25 1.63
N HIS A 484 13.49 7.62 2.43
CA HIS A 484 12.56 8.70 2.12
C HIS A 484 12.83 9.88 3.02
N ASP A 485 12.89 11.06 2.42
CA ASP A 485 12.86 12.34 3.10
C ASP A 485 12.03 13.36 2.30
N ARG A 486 12.18 14.67 2.60
CA ARG A 486 11.47 15.75 1.88
C ARG A 486 11.74 15.81 0.38
N SER A 487 12.82 15.18 -0.11
CA SER A 487 13.15 15.09 -1.54
C SER A 487 12.53 13.88 -2.23
N GLY A 488 11.88 12.98 -1.47
CA GLY A 488 11.29 11.74 -1.95
C GLY A 488 12.21 10.54 -1.76
N TRP A 489 11.81 9.40 -2.33
CA TRP A 489 12.58 8.16 -2.27
C TRP A 489 13.90 8.26 -3.02
N HIS A 490 14.97 7.79 -2.40
CA HIS A 490 16.29 7.69 -2.99
C HIS A 490 17.07 6.53 -2.34
N VAL A 491 18.15 6.09 -2.98
CA VAL A 491 19.04 5.05 -2.43
C VAL A 491 20.24 5.69 -1.74
N VAL A 492 20.62 5.18 -0.59
CA VAL A 492 21.82 5.57 0.16
C VAL A 492 22.78 4.39 0.20
N VAL A 493 24.08 4.65 0.02
CA VAL A 493 25.13 3.63 0.12
C VAL A 493 26.21 4.08 1.09
N ASP A 494 26.45 3.28 2.14
CA ASP A 494 27.43 3.56 3.19
C ASP A 494 27.30 5.00 3.76
N GLY A 495 26.05 5.47 3.90
CA GLY A 495 25.71 6.81 4.42
C GLY A 495 25.77 7.95 3.39
N LYS A 496 25.95 7.64 2.10
CA LYS A 496 25.99 8.63 1.02
C LYS A 496 24.81 8.45 0.06
N PRO A 497 23.94 9.47 -0.10
CA PRO A 497 22.82 9.37 -1.04
C PRO A 497 23.34 9.30 -2.48
N MET A 498 22.71 8.42 -3.27
CA MET A 498 22.93 8.29 -4.69
C MET A 498 22.16 9.38 -5.44
N PRO A 499 22.68 9.94 -6.55
CA PRO A 499 22.06 11.04 -7.28
C PRO A 499 20.95 10.54 -8.22
N VAL A 500 20.03 9.71 -7.71
CA VAL A 500 18.90 9.15 -8.44
C VAL A 500 17.64 9.31 -7.60
N SER A 501 16.73 10.17 -8.06
CA SER A 501 15.44 10.41 -7.43
C SER A 501 14.43 9.33 -7.80
N GLY A 502 13.52 9.03 -6.88
CA GLY A 502 12.50 7.99 -7.07
C GLY A 502 13.07 6.57 -7.07
N ALA A 503 14.31 6.39 -6.59
CA ALA A 503 14.98 5.09 -6.52
C ALA A 503 14.71 4.41 -5.18
N PHE A 504 14.35 3.13 -5.21
CA PHE A 504 14.03 2.31 -4.05
C PHE A 504 14.26 0.82 -4.36
N SER A 505 14.09 -0.06 -3.37
CA SER A 505 14.37 -1.50 -3.47
C SER A 505 15.75 -1.79 -4.09
N PRO A 506 16.85 -1.26 -3.50
CA PRO A 506 18.18 -1.52 -4.02
C PRO A 506 18.50 -3.02 -3.98
N GLU A 507 19.36 -3.52 -4.88
CA GLU A 507 19.85 -4.89 -4.85
C GLU A 507 21.25 -4.97 -5.50
N TRP A 508 22.13 -5.80 -4.92
CA TRP A 508 23.51 -5.95 -5.40
C TRP A 508 23.62 -7.06 -6.45
N GLY A 509 24.29 -6.75 -7.56
CA GLY A 509 24.71 -7.72 -8.58
C GLY A 509 25.88 -8.59 -8.12
N SER A 510 26.16 -9.66 -8.87
CA SER A 510 27.22 -10.62 -8.57
C SER A 510 28.63 -10.04 -8.67
N HIS A 511 28.81 -8.88 -9.32
CA HIS A 511 30.10 -8.20 -9.46
C HIS A 511 30.13 -6.84 -8.76
N GLY A 512 29.20 -6.60 -7.82
CA GLY A 512 29.13 -5.38 -7.03
C GLY A 512 28.42 -4.22 -7.73
N GLU A 513 27.75 -4.46 -8.85
CA GLU A 513 26.81 -3.50 -9.44
C GLU A 513 25.66 -3.23 -8.47
N LEU A 514 25.11 -2.02 -8.48
CA LEU A 514 23.93 -1.68 -7.69
C LEU A 514 22.77 -1.38 -8.62
N PHE A 515 21.70 -2.16 -8.48
CA PHE A 515 20.44 -1.96 -9.15
C PHE A 515 19.42 -1.41 -8.18
N ALA A 516 18.44 -0.67 -8.69
CA ALA A 516 17.29 -0.23 -7.92
C ALA A 516 16.06 -0.13 -8.83
N THR A 517 14.88 -0.27 -8.24
CA THR A 517 13.64 0.15 -8.90
C THR A 517 13.63 1.68 -8.92
N VAL A 518 13.26 2.27 -10.06
CA VAL A 518 13.14 3.72 -10.23
C VAL A 518 11.73 4.03 -10.70
N ALA A 519 11.00 4.80 -9.91
CA ALA A 519 9.68 5.30 -10.27
C ALA A 519 9.72 6.81 -10.55
N SER A 520 9.35 7.20 -11.76
CA SER A 520 9.37 8.60 -12.19
C SER A 520 8.43 8.82 -13.38
N GLU A 521 7.81 10.01 -13.45
CA GLU A 521 6.99 10.46 -14.58
C GLU A 521 5.87 9.48 -15.00
N GLY A 522 5.33 8.69 -14.07
CA GLY A 522 4.28 7.70 -14.37
C GLY A 522 4.80 6.32 -14.78
N PHE A 523 6.11 6.08 -14.72
CA PHE A 523 6.77 4.83 -15.09
C PHE A 523 7.51 4.23 -13.90
N ILE A 524 7.69 2.92 -13.94
CA ILE A 524 8.51 2.15 -13.01
C ILE A 524 9.45 1.32 -13.88
N ASP A 525 10.74 1.35 -13.58
CA ASP A 525 11.76 0.60 -14.29
C ASP A 525 12.84 0.10 -13.32
N ILE A 526 13.75 -0.76 -13.79
CA ILE A 526 14.95 -1.18 -13.05
C ILE A 526 16.14 -0.49 -13.68
N ALA A 527 16.91 0.24 -12.87
CA ALA A 527 18.10 0.95 -13.32
C ALA A 527 19.34 0.47 -12.58
N ARG A 528 20.47 0.43 -13.30
CA ARG A 528 21.79 0.42 -12.67
C ARG A 528 22.10 1.84 -12.18
N ILE A 529 22.48 2.00 -10.92
CA ILE A 529 22.62 3.32 -10.27
C ILE A 529 24.03 3.65 -9.77
N ASP A 530 24.95 2.68 -9.70
CA ASP A 530 26.35 2.87 -9.28
C ASP A 530 27.20 3.70 -10.27
N SER A 531 26.77 3.82 -11.53
CA SER A 531 27.43 4.59 -12.60
C SER A 531 26.61 5.79 -13.12
N GLY A 532 25.54 6.17 -12.40
CA GLY A 532 24.48 7.06 -12.90
C GLY A 532 23.37 6.28 -13.62
N LEU A 533 22.23 6.91 -13.91
CA LEU A 533 21.08 6.26 -14.56
C LEU A 533 21.46 5.67 -15.92
N GLN A 534 21.65 4.35 -15.97
CA GLN A 534 21.70 3.57 -17.20
C GLN A 534 20.49 2.64 -17.22
N PRO A 535 19.51 2.85 -18.12
CA PRO A 535 18.40 1.92 -18.28
C PRO A 535 18.94 0.55 -18.73
N ILE A 536 18.36 -0.52 -18.23
CA ILE A 536 18.75 -1.90 -18.58
C ILE A 536 18.12 -2.30 -19.90
#